data_AF-A0A853U4H5-F1
#
_entry.id   AF-A0A853U4H5-F1
#
_cell.length_a   1.000
_cell.length_b   1.000
_cell.length_c   1.000
_cell.angle_alpha   90.00
_cell.angle_beta   90.00
_cell.angle_gamma   90.00
#
_symmetry.space_group_name_H-M   'P 1'
#
loop_
_entity.id
_entity.type
_entity.pdbx_description
1 polymer ?
#
loop_
_entity_poly.entity_id
_entity_poly.type
_entity_poly.pdbx_seq_one_letter_code
_entity_poly.pdbx_strand_id
1 'polypeptide(L)'
;MAGVVAAVLIAAAVWLWIGDADARLKRVLDGGVGLGDRAGADTQNAGSGEEKRSSGLLEGLLGLSREQKSDPGESDVEALAFDLELTAICLRAGLPIGRALALAAAAGGDRSNLGALSRALELGQTDFEDQHLSEVIVLIRFSAQTGAALAGLLSAMAYDLRRAEHQRRRLAAAKLGVQLVIPLGACILPAFILLGVVPVVLTLIDDMSVLFG
;
A
#
# COMPACT_ATOMS: atom_id res chain seq x y z
N MET A 1 -5.44 -47.36 32.73
CA MET A 1 -4.21 -47.05 31.97
C MET A 1 -4.51 -46.23 30.71
N ALA A 2 -5.41 -46.67 29.82
CA ALA A 2 -5.74 -45.96 28.57
C ALA A 2 -6.19 -44.48 28.74
N GLY A 3 -7.05 -44.18 29.71
CA GLY A 3 -7.51 -42.81 29.97
C GLY A 3 -6.40 -41.85 30.43
N VAL A 4 -5.38 -42.36 31.12
CA VAL A 4 -4.22 -41.56 31.58
C VAL A 4 -3.31 -41.24 30.40
N VAL A 5 -3.11 -42.20 29.49
CA VAL A 5 -2.32 -41.99 28.26
C VAL A 5 -3.01 -40.98 27.34
N ALA A 6 -4.34 -41.04 27.21
CA ALA A 6 -5.10 -40.06 26.46
C ALA A 6 -4.98 -38.64 27.06
N ALA A 7 -5.10 -38.50 28.38
CA ALA A 7 -4.93 -37.22 29.06
C ALA A 7 -3.51 -36.64 28.90
N VAL A 8 -2.48 -37.50 28.97
CA VAL A 8 -1.07 -37.09 28.79
C VAL A 8 -0.78 -36.69 27.35
N LEU A 9 -1.32 -37.39 26.35
CA LEU A 9 -1.15 -37.03 24.94
C LEU A 9 -1.87 -35.71 24.60
N ILE A 10 -3.07 -35.49 25.15
CA ILE A 10 -3.79 -34.21 25.00
C ILE A 10 -2.99 -33.08 25.65
N ALA A 11 -2.47 -33.29 26.86
CA ALA A 11 -1.65 -32.29 27.54
C ALA A 11 -0.33 -31.99 26.78
N ALA A 12 0.34 -33.01 26.26
CA ALA A 12 1.56 -32.85 25.46
C ALA A 12 1.29 -32.14 24.12
N ALA A 13 0.17 -32.45 23.46
CA ALA A 13 -0.26 -31.78 22.22
C ALA A 13 -0.60 -30.31 22.46
N VAL A 14 -1.29 -29.99 23.56
CA VAL A 14 -1.60 -28.61 23.96
C VAL A 14 -0.33 -27.83 24.30
N TRP A 15 0.63 -28.46 25.00
CA TRP A 15 1.87 -27.81 25.41
C TRP A 15 2.82 -27.55 24.23
N LEU A 16 2.91 -28.49 23.28
CA LEU A 16 3.71 -28.32 22.06
C LEU A 16 3.13 -27.24 21.14
N TRP A 17 1.81 -27.07 21.12
CA TRP A 17 1.12 -26.04 20.36
C TRP A 17 1.31 -24.63 20.95
N ILE A 18 1.20 -24.49 22.27
CA ILE A 18 1.32 -23.18 22.95
C ILE A 18 2.73 -22.59 22.77
N GLY A 19 3.77 -23.43 22.75
CA GLY A 19 5.16 -22.99 22.63
C GLY A 19 5.55 -22.48 21.24
N ASP A 20 5.00 -23.07 20.17
CA ASP A 20 5.32 -22.65 18.80
C ASP A 20 4.51 -21.41 18.36
N ALA A 21 3.33 -21.19 18.95
CA ALA A 21 2.53 -19.98 18.69
C ALA A 21 3.26 -18.70 19.11
N ASP A 22 3.88 -18.70 20.30
CA ASP A 22 4.65 -17.55 20.80
C ASP A 22 5.91 -17.29 19.96
N ALA A 23 6.62 -18.35 19.54
CA ALA A 23 7.83 -18.23 18.73
C ALA A 23 7.56 -17.75 17.28
N ARG A 24 6.37 -18.01 16.75
CA ARG A 24 5.94 -17.56 15.42
C ARG A 24 5.34 -16.16 15.45
N LEU A 25 4.62 -15.80 16.50
CA LEU A 25 4.12 -14.43 16.71
C LEU A 25 5.29 -13.44 16.87
N LYS A 26 6.32 -13.79 17.65
CA LYS A 26 7.54 -12.98 17.81
C LYS A 26 8.28 -12.76 16.48
N ARG A 27 8.42 -13.80 15.66
CA ARG A 27 9.07 -13.71 14.33
C ARG A 27 8.30 -12.83 13.34
N VAL A 28 6.97 -12.79 13.42
CA VAL A 28 6.14 -11.95 12.53
C VAL A 28 6.16 -10.48 12.99
N LEU A 29 6.19 -10.23 14.30
CA LEU A 29 6.36 -8.89 14.87
C LEU A 29 7.76 -8.33 14.59
N ASP A 30 8.82 -9.12 14.77
CA ASP A 30 10.21 -8.71 14.49
C ASP A 30 10.48 -8.54 12.99
N GLY A 31 9.83 -9.33 12.12
CA GLY A 31 9.96 -9.23 10.67
C GLY A 31 9.26 -8.02 10.05
N GLY A 32 8.34 -7.37 10.77
CA GLY A 32 7.60 -6.18 10.32
C GLY A 32 8.27 -4.85 10.65
N VAL A 33 9.23 -4.82 11.59
CA VAL A 33 9.90 -3.59 12.07
C VAL A 33 11.14 -3.23 11.25
N GLY A 34 11.52 -4.05 10.26
CA GLY A 34 12.76 -3.90 9.48
C GLY A 34 12.71 -3.02 8.22
N LEU A 35 11.60 -2.34 7.90
CA LEU A 35 11.53 -1.39 6.78
C LEU A 35 11.13 0.00 7.27
N GLY A 36 12.12 0.79 7.68
CA GLY A 36 11.89 2.20 8.02
C GLY A 36 13.09 2.98 8.55
N ASP A 37 14.23 2.34 8.84
CA ASP A 37 15.40 3.03 9.39
C ASP A 37 16.46 3.36 8.32
N ARG A 38 16.07 4.19 7.34
CA ARG A 38 16.98 4.97 6.50
C ARG A 38 16.32 6.26 6.05
N ALA A 39 16.52 7.33 6.82
CA ALA A 39 16.81 8.70 6.36
C ALA A 39 16.48 9.69 7.48
N GLY A 40 17.51 10.11 8.22
CA GLY A 40 17.45 11.36 8.96
C GLY A 40 17.66 12.54 8.02
N ALA A 41 16.97 13.64 8.28
CA ALA A 41 17.54 14.99 8.20
C ALA A 41 16.63 15.98 8.93
N ASP A 42 17.30 16.85 9.67
CA ASP A 42 16.81 17.96 10.49
C ASP A 42 15.73 18.83 9.85
N THR A 43 14.77 19.27 10.66
CA THR A 43 14.37 20.68 10.71
C THR A 43 13.89 21.02 12.12
N GLN A 44 14.76 21.73 12.83
CA GLN A 44 14.43 22.47 14.04
C GLN A 44 13.69 23.76 13.64
N ASN A 45 12.55 24.04 14.28
CA ASN A 45 12.37 25.20 15.18
C ASN A 45 10.97 25.85 15.14
N ALA A 46 10.51 26.17 16.35
CA ALA A 46 9.73 27.33 16.83
C ALA A 46 8.25 27.55 16.47
N GLY A 47 7.50 27.78 17.56
CA GLY A 47 6.35 28.69 17.61
C GLY A 47 5.10 28.08 18.21
N SER A 48 5.03 27.87 19.53
CA SER A 48 4.31 28.77 20.48
C SER A 48 2.86 29.09 20.12
N GLY A 49 1.91 28.66 20.96
CA GLY A 49 0.51 29.06 20.86
C GLY A 49 -0.42 28.24 21.75
N GLU A 50 -0.29 28.39 23.06
CA GLU A 50 -1.24 27.90 24.07
C GLU A 50 -2.59 28.63 23.96
N GLU A 51 -3.51 28.22 23.07
CA GLU A 51 -4.90 28.67 23.15
C GLU A 51 -5.86 27.90 22.22
N LYS A 52 -6.32 26.69 22.59
CA LYS A 52 -7.53 26.02 22.00
C LYS A 52 -7.87 24.66 22.64
N ARG A 53 -7.91 24.58 23.98
CA ARG A 53 -8.09 23.29 24.70
C ARG A 53 -9.51 22.69 24.65
N SER A 54 -10.51 23.41 24.12
CA SER A 54 -11.90 22.91 24.00
C SER A 54 -12.38 22.66 22.56
N SER A 55 -11.59 23.07 21.56
CA SER A 55 -11.83 22.79 20.12
C SER A 55 -11.31 21.40 19.71
N GLY A 56 -10.27 20.92 20.39
CA GLY A 56 -9.53 19.71 19.99
C GLY A 56 -10.27 18.39 20.21
N LEU A 57 -11.39 18.34 20.92
CA LEU A 57 -12.16 17.10 21.10
C LEU A 57 -13.05 16.78 19.88
N LEU A 58 -13.58 17.81 19.21
CA LEU A 58 -14.31 17.62 17.94
C LEU A 58 -13.36 17.42 16.77
N GLU A 59 -12.22 18.11 16.79
CA GLU A 59 -11.10 17.94 15.84
C GLU A 59 -10.46 16.55 15.98
N GLY A 60 -10.37 16.02 17.22
CA GLY A 60 -9.89 14.67 17.47
C GLY A 60 -10.84 13.57 16.99
N LEU A 61 -12.15 13.81 16.97
CA LEU A 61 -13.15 12.88 16.40
C LEU A 61 -13.17 12.92 14.86
N LEU A 62 -12.93 14.08 14.25
CA LEU A 62 -12.77 14.23 12.79
C LEU A 62 -11.38 13.79 12.30
N GLY A 63 -10.35 13.85 13.14
CA GLY A 63 -8.98 13.40 12.89
C GLY A 63 -8.76 11.89 13.01
N LEU A 64 -9.78 11.11 13.37
CA LEU A 64 -9.77 9.64 13.24
C LEU A 64 -10.04 9.17 11.81
N SER A 65 -10.28 10.08 10.87
CA SER A 65 -9.91 9.84 9.47
C SER A 65 -8.41 9.66 9.44
N ARG A 66 -8.03 8.39 9.66
CA ARG A 66 -6.70 7.83 9.59
C ARG A 66 -5.93 8.60 8.53
N GLU A 67 -5.10 9.52 9.00
CA GLU A 67 -4.01 10.12 8.25
C GLU A 67 -3.11 8.94 7.91
N GLN A 68 -3.52 8.21 6.87
CA GLN A 68 -2.73 7.20 6.24
C GLN A 68 -1.60 8.03 5.65
N LYS A 69 -0.53 8.15 6.43
CA LYS A 69 0.72 8.85 6.10
C LYS A 69 1.09 8.39 4.71
N SER A 70 0.60 9.15 3.73
CA SER A 70 0.75 8.82 2.33
C SER A 70 2.23 9.02 2.11
N ASP A 71 2.88 7.98 1.61
CA ASP A 71 4.30 8.08 1.30
C ASP A 71 4.48 9.35 0.45
N PRO A 72 5.32 10.32 0.82
CA PRO A 72 5.38 11.61 0.13
C PRO A 72 5.54 11.49 -1.40
N GLY A 73 6.14 10.39 -1.90
CA GLY A 73 6.20 10.11 -3.33
C GLY A 73 4.87 9.68 -3.98
N GLU A 74 3.87 9.21 -3.24
CA GLU A 74 2.55 8.84 -3.76
C GLU A 74 1.69 10.08 -4.05
N SER A 75 1.73 11.11 -3.20
CA SER A 75 1.01 12.35 -3.48
C SER A 75 1.53 13.09 -4.73
N ASP A 76 2.83 12.97 -4.99
CA ASP A 76 3.48 13.64 -6.11
C ASP A 76 3.14 12.97 -7.45
N VAL A 77 3.05 11.62 -7.46
CA VAL A 77 2.67 10.85 -8.66
C VAL A 77 1.21 11.09 -9.03
N GLU A 78 0.29 11.10 -8.08
CA GLU A 78 -1.13 11.39 -8.34
C GLU A 78 -1.32 12.86 -8.80
N ALA A 79 -0.57 13.81 -8.23
CA ALA A 79 -0.58 15.19 -8.66
C ALA A 79 -0.09 15.34 -10.11
N LEU A 80 1.00 14.67 -10.48
CA LEU A 80 1.50 14.64 -11.86
C LEU A 80 0.46 13.99 -12.79
N ALA A 81 -0.12 12.85 -12.43
CA ALA A 81 -1.13 12.18 -13.24
C ALA A 81 -2.36 13.08 -13.50
N PHE A 82 -2.79 13.83 -12.48
CA PHE A 82 -3.87 14.79 -12.60
C PHE A 82 -3.52 15.93 -13.57
N ASP A 83 -2.34 16.55 -13.42
CA ASP A 83 -1.93 17.66 -14.27
C ASP A 83 -1.71 17.22 -15.74
N LEU A 84 -1.24 15.99 -15.98
CA LEU A 84 -1.13 15.42 -17.32
C LEU A 84 -2.49 15.20 -17.98
N GLU A 85 -3.50 14.77 -17.21
CA GLU A 85 -4.87 14.65 -17.72
C GLU A 85 -5.47 16.02 -18.08
N LEU A 86 -5.26 17.04 -17.22
CA LEU A 86 -5.66 18.41 -17.52
C LEU A 86 -4.98 18.92 -18.80
N THR A 87 -3.68 18.66 -18.94
CA THR A 87 -2.93 19.01 -20.15
C THR A 87 -3.53 18.32 -21.38
N ALA A 88 -3.84 17.03 -21.30
CA ALA A 88 -4.47 16.28 -22.38
C ALA A 88 -5.86 16.82 -22.76
N ILE A 89 -6.67 17.24 -21.78
CA ILE A 89 -7.97 17.89 -21.99
C ILE A 89 -7.78 19.23 -22.72
N CYS A 90 -6.84 20.07 -22.28
CA CYS A 90 -6.53 21.34 -22.93
C CYS A 90 -6.05 21.13 -24.39
N LEU A 91 -5.22 20.13 -24.64
CA LEU A 91 -4.77 19.78 -25.99
C LEU A 91 -5.94 19.34 -26.89
N ARG A 92 -6.89 18.54 -26.36
CA ARG A 92 -8.11 18.16 -27.11
C ARG A 92 -9.02 19.34 -27.39
N ALA A 93 -9.02 20.35 -26.52
CA ALA A 93 -9.70 21.62 -26.75
C ALA A 93 -8.99 22.51 -27.79
N GLY A 94 -7.84 22.08 -28.32
CA GLY A 94 -7.11 22.78 -29.39
C GLY A 94 -6.07 23.78 -28.90
N LEU A 95 -5.71 23.76 -27.61
CA LEU A 95 -4.66 24.64 -27.10
C LEU A 95 -3.27 24.14 -27.54
N PRO A 96 -2.31 25.06 -27.78
CA PRO A 96 -0.93 24.69 -28.04
C PRO A 96 -0.27 24.10 -26.79
N ILE A 97 0.73 23.25 -26.98
CA ILE A 97 1.38 22.44 -25.93
C ILE A 97 1.89 23.28 -24.75
N GLY A 98 2.66 24.34 -25.01
CA GLY A 98 3.17 25.22 -23.96
C GLY A 98 2.05 25.84 -23.11
N ARG A 99 0.96 26.30 -23.76
CA ARG A 99 -0.18 26.90 -23.05
C ARG A 99 -0.98 25.86 -22.26
N ALA A 100 -1.15 24.66 -22.81
CA ALA A 100 -1.83 23.56 -22.13
C ALA A 100 -1.10 23.18 -20.84
N LEU A 101 0.22 23.02 -20.91
CA LEU A 101 1.08 22.72 -19.75
C LEU A 101 1.03 23.83 -18.70
N ALA A 102 1.13 25.09 -19.13
CA ALA A 102 1.08 26.24 -18.22
C ALA A 102 -0.26 26.35 -17.47
N LEU A 103 -1.38 26.07 -18.16
CA LEU A 103 -2.71 26.08 -17.54
C LEU A 103 -2.91 24.91 -16.58
N ALA A 104 -2.45 23.72 -16.94
CA ALA A 104 -2.50 22.56 -16.05
C ALA A 104 -1.66 22.81 -14.80
N ALA A 105 -0.43 23.33 -14.95
CA ALA A 105 0.42 23.72 -13.82
C ALA A 105 -0.25 24.77 -12.93
N ALA A 106 -0.85 25.81 -13.52
CA ALA A 106 -1.54 26.84 -12.75
C ALA A 106 -2.76 26.29 -11.97
N ALA A 107 -3.52 25.38 -12.58
CA ALA A 107 -4.66 24.72 -11.92
C ALA A 107 -4.22 23.74 -10.82
N GLY A 108 -3.10 23.05 -11.05
CA GLY A 108 -2.47 22.11 -10.11
C GLY A 108 -1.60 22.77 -9.04
N GLY A 109 -1.39 24.09 -9.07
CA GLY A 109 -0.46 24.76 -8.15
C GLY A 109 1.02 24.41 -8.37
N ASP A 110 1.38 23.99 -9.59
CA ASP A 110 2.73 23.66 -10.06
C ASP A 110 3.47 22.61 -9.22
N ARG A 111 2.73 21.70 -8.57
CA ARG A 111 3.29 20.62 -7.74
C ARG A 111 4.19 19.67 -8.53
N SER A 112 3.89 19.49 -9.81
CA SER A 112 4.57 18.58 -10.73
C SER A 112 5.66 19.26 -11.57
N ASN A 113 5.94 20.55 -11.34
CA ASN A 113 6.94 21.34 -12.07
C ASN A 113 6.65 21.50 -13.60
N LEU A 114 5.42 21.22 -14.04
CA LEU A 114 5.00 21.38 -15.44
C LEU A 114 5.08 22.85 -15.91
N GLY A 115 5.00 23.82 -15.01
CA GLY A 115 5.15 25.24 -15.32
C GLY A 115 6.59 25.62 -15.67
N ALA A 116 7.59 24.92 -15.13
CA ALA A 116 8.98 25.07 -15.59
C ALA A 116 9.17 24.45 -16.98
N LEU A 117 8.59 23.26 -17.22
CA LEU A 117 8.63 22.62 -18.52
C LEU A 117 7.94 23.47 -19.61
N SER A 118 6.79 24.08 -19.31
CA SER A 118 6.11 24.97 -20.26
C SER A 118 6.97 26.16 -20.66
N ARG A 119 7.63 26.81 -19.69
CA ARG A 119 8.55 27.93 -19.93
C ARG A 119 9.78 27.50 -20.73
N ALA A 120 10.33 26.33 -20.45
CA ALA A 120 11.46 25.78 -21.20
C ALA A 120 11.09 25.55 -22.68
N LEU A 121 9.91 24.97 -22.94
CA LEU A 121 9.40 24.77 -24.30
C LEU A 121 9.12 26.08 -25.04
N GLU A 122 8.59 27.10 -24.35
CA GLU A 122 8.40 28.44 -24.92
C GLU A 122 9.73 29.11 -25.31
N LEU A 123 10.81 28.82 -24.58
CA LEU A 123 12.17 29.25 -24.92
C LEU A 123 12.84 28.37 -26.00
N GLY A 124 12.14 27.37 -26.53
CA GLY A 124 12.68 26.42 -27.50
C GLY A 124 13.75 25.48 -26.92
N GLN A 125 13.84 25.37 -25.60
CA GLN A 125 14.74 24.42 -24.96
C GLN A 125 14.23 23.00 -25.16
N THR A 126 15.12 22.13 -25.62
CA THR A 126 14.81 20.71 -25.87
C THR A 126 15.45 19.77 -24.84
N ASP A 127 16.29 20.34 -23.96
CA ASP A 127 17.13 19.62 -23.00
C ASP A 127 16.80 20.07 -21.57
N PHE A 128 15.56 19.77 -21.15
CA PHE A 128 15.11 20.04 -19.78
C PHE A 128 15.41 18.82 -18.92
N GLU A 129 16.34 18.95 -17.97
CA GLU A 129 16.69 17.87 -17.05
C GLU A 129 15.83 17.95 -15.78
N ASP A 130 14.77 17.13 -15.74
CA ASP A 130 14.03 16.83 -14.52
C ASP A 130 13.69 15.34 -14.50
N GLN A 131 14.14 14.64 -13.45
CA GLN A 131 13.98 13.20 -13.32
C GLN A 131 12.50 12.79 -13.35
N HIS A 132 11.61 13.61 -12.78
CA HIS A 132 10.17 13.31 -12.70
C HIS A 132 9.44 13.56 -14.02
N LEU A 133 9.97 14.45 -14.87
CA LEU A 133 9.36 14.83 -16.15
C LEU A 133 10.07 14.22 -17.37
N SER A 134 11.15 13.45 -17.15
CA SER A 134 11.93 12.80 -18.20
C SER A 134 11.06 12.02 -19.19
N GLU A 135 10.10 11.23 -18.70
CA GLU A 135 9.18 10.46 -19.54
C GLU A 135 8.22 11.36 -20.33
N VAL A 136 7.68 12.41 -19.69
CA VAL A 136 6.81 13.42 -20.33
C VAL A 136 7.54 14.11 -21.49
N ILE A 137 8.80 14.50 -21.28
CA ILE A 137 9.63 15.14 -22.31
C ILE A 137 9.87 14.20 -23.49
N VAL A 138 10.15 12.92 -23.22
CA VAL A 138 10.30 11.90 -24.26
C VAL A 138 9.02 11.80 -25.10
N LEU A 139 7.84 11.81 -24.49
CA LEU A 139 6.55 11.76 -25.21
C LEU A 139 6.29 13.02 -26.03
N ILE A 140 6.63 14.20 -25.51
CA ILE A 140 6.52 15.46 -26.25
C ILE A 140 7.42 15.42 -27.48
N ARG A 141 8.70 15.01 -27.32
CA ARG A 141 9.65 14.88 -28.44
C ARG A 141 9.21 13.81 -29.44
N PHE A 142 8.72 12.68 -28.94
CA PHE A 142 8.20 11.60 -29.77
C PHE A 142 6.99 12.07 -30.60
N SER A 143 6.04 12.75 -29.98
CA SER A 143 4.89 13.35 -30.67
C SER A 143 5.32 14.37 -31.73
N ALA A 144 6.29 15.23 -31.40
CA ALA A 144 6.83 16.21 -32.34
C ALA A 144 7.53 15.57 -33.55
N GLN A 145 8.23 14.45 -33.36
CA GLN A 145 8.95 13.74 -34.44
C GLN A 145 8.04 12.85 -35.29
N THR A 146 7.04 12.21 -34.68
CA THR A 146 6.19 11.20 -35.35
C THR A 146 4.82 11.73 -35.78
N GLY A 147 4.42 12.91 -35.30
CA GLY A 147 3.08 13.44 -35.50
C GLY A 147 2.00 12.72 -34.68
N ALA A 148 2.36 11.81 -33.77
CA ALA A 148 1.41 11.14 -32.89
C ALA A 148 0.67 12.15 -31.99
N ALA A 149 -0.62 11.94 -31.74
CA ALA A 149 -1.43 12.84 -30.92
C ALA A 149 -0.98 12.84 -29.45
N LEU A 150 -0.30 13.91 -29.01
CA LEU A 150 0.23 14.04 -27.64
C LEU A 150 -0.84 13.88 -26.56
N ALA A 151 -2.06 14.37 -26.81
CA ALA A 151 -3.17 14.25 -25.84
C ALA A 151 -3.53 12.79 -25.51
N GLY A 152 -3.40 11.86 -26.47
CA GLY A 152 -3.64 10.44 -26.22
C GLY A 152 -2.51 9.82 -25.40
N LEU A 153 -1.27 10.18 -25.72
CA LEU A 153 -0.07 9.73 -25.03
C LEU A 153 -0.04 10.18 -23.55
N LEU A 154 -0.38 11.44 -23.27
CA LEU A 154 -0.41 11.97 -21.91
C LEU A 154 -1.54 11.38 -21.07
N SER A 155 -2.74 11.20 -21.63
CA SER A 155 -3.83 10.52 -20.92
C SER A 155 -3.51 9.05 -20.64
N ALA A 156 -2.82 8.36 -21.57
CA ALA A 156 -2.38 6.99 -21.35
C ALA A 156 -1.38 6.91 -20.19
N MET A 157 -0.39 7.81 -20.16
CA MET A 157 0.53 7.92 -19.01
C MET A 157 -0.19 8.22 -17.71
N ALA A 158 -1.09 9.21 -17.69
CA ALA A 158 -1.86 9.57 -16.51
C ALA A 158 -2.70 8.38 -16.00
N TYR A 159 -3.21 7.55 -16.91
CA TYR A 159 -3.90 6.31 -16.56
C TYR A 159 -2.95 5.27 -15.97
N ASP A 160 -1.76 5.07 -16.55
CA ASP A 160 -0.78 4.12 -16.08
C ASP A 160 -0.22 4.49 -14.69
N LEU A 161 0.03 5.78 -14.43
CA LEU A 161 0.44 6.28 -13.11
C LEU A 161 -0.62 5.96 -12.03
N ARG A 162 -1.89 6.33 -12.27
CA ARG A 162 -3.01 6.03 -11.37
C ARG A 162 -3.18 4.52 -11.15
N ARG A 163 -3.04 3.73 -12.21
CA ARG A 163 -3.14 2.28 -12.15
C ARG A 163 -2.03 1.68 -11.29
N ALA A 164 -0.80 2.16 -11.44
CA ALA A 164 0.33 1.70 -10.64
C ALA A 164 0.12 1.96 -9.14
N GLU A 165 -0.41 3.13 -8.78
CA GLU A 165 -0.77 3.44 -7.39
C GLU A 165 -1.88 2.52 -6.83
N HIS A 166 -2.95 2.32 -7.60
CA HIS A 166 -4.02 1.42 -7.18
C HIS A 166 -3.53 -0.02 -6.97
N GLN A 167 -2.56 -0.50 -7.76
CA GLN A 167 -1.95 -1.81 -7.53
C GLN A 167 -1.16 -1.84 -6.21
N ARG A 168 -0.40 -0.79 -5.89
CA ARG A 168 0.34 -0.70 -4.62
C ARG A 168 -0.61 -0.79 -3.41
N ARG A 169 -1.72 -0.03 -3.44
CA ARG A 169 -2.75 -0.08 -2.38
C ARG A 169 -3.42 -1.45 -2.29
N ARG A 170 -3.71 -2.09 -3.42
CA ARG A 170 -4.28 -3.44 -3.47
C ARG A 170 -3.36 -4.49 -2.89
N LEU A 171 -2.05 -4.41 -3.17
CA LEU A 171 -1.07 -5.33 -2.60
C LEU A 171 -0.95 -5.16 -1.08
N ALA A 172 -1.03 -3.94 -0.56
CA ALA A 172 -1.09 -3.69 0.87
C ALA A 172 -2.35 -4.31 1.52
N ALA A 173 -3.51 -4.19 0.87
CA ALA A 173 -4.76 -4.79 1.34
C ALA A 173 -4.76 -6.32 1.25
N ALA A 174 -4.18 -6.91 0.19
CA ALA A 174 -4.10 -8.36 0.01
C ALA A 174 -3.28 -9.05 1.11
N LYS A 175 -2.27 -8.36 1.66
CA LYS A 175 -1.49 -8.87 2.80
C LYS A 175 -2.34 -9.06 4.06
N LEU A 176 -3.35 -8.22 4.28
CA LEU A 176 -4.26 -8.36 5.42
C LEU A 176 -5.13 -9.61 5.29
N GLY A 177 -5.64 -9.92 4.09
CA GLY A 177 -6.44 -11.12 3.85
C GLY A 177 -5.68 -12.41 4.17
N VAL A 178 -4.41 -12.50 3.76
CA VAL A 178 -3.56 -13.65 4.09
C VAL A 178 -3.25 -13.71 5.59
N GLN A 179 -2.99 -12.55 6.22
CA GLN A 179 -2.73 -12.46 7.66
C GLN A 179 -3.96 -12.80 8.51
N LEU A 180 -5.17 -12.75 7.95
CA LEU A 180 -6.44 -13.14 8.60
C LEU A 180 -6.78 -14.63 8.39
N VAL A 181 -6.45 -15.21 7.24
CA VAL A 181 -6.70 -16.65 6.98
C VAL A 181 -5.76 -17.54 7.79
N ILE A 182 -4.51 -17.12 8.01
CA ILE A 182 -3.52 -17.86 8.83
C ILE A 182 -4.00 -18.11 10.28
N PRO A 183 -4.44 -17.10 11.06
CA PRO A 183 -4.91 -17.30 12.43
C PRO A 183 -6.24 -18.08 12.48
N LEU A 184 -7.10 -17.93 11.46
CA LEU A 184 -8.37 -18.68 11.40
C LEU A 184 -8.11 -20.17 11.14
N GLY A 185 -7.22 -20.50 10.20
CA GLY A 185 -6.78 -21.89 9.95
C GLY A 185 -6.08 -22.50 11.15
N ALA A 186 -5.25 -21.73 11.86
CA ALA A 186 -4.63 -22.15 13.10
C ALA A 186 -5.64 -22.37 14.25
N CYS A 187 -6.74 -21.62 14.29
CA CYS A 187 -7.79 -21.80 15.30
C CYS A 187 -8.68 -23.03 15.02
N ILE A 188 -8.93 -23.35 13.75
CA ILE A 188 -9.84 -24.45 13.36
C ILE A 188 -9.18 -25.83 13.50
N LEU A 189 -7.87 -25.93 13.22
CA LEU A 189 -7.14 -27.20 13.28
C LEU A 189 -7.21 -27.90 14.66
N PRO A 190 -6.98 -27.23 15.81
CA PRO A 190 -7.08 -27.88 17.12
C PRO A 190 -8.52 -28.29 17.43
N ALA A 191 -9.52 -27.46 17.08
CA ALA A 191 -10.93 -27.81 17.25
C ALA A 191 -11.31 -29.08 16.46
N PHE A 192 -10.84 -29.22 15.22
CA PHE A 192 -11.08 -30.42 14.42
C PHE A 192 -10.43 -31.68 15.02
N ILE A 193 -9.22 -31.57 15.57
CA ILE A 193 -8.54 -32.70 16.21
C ILE A 193 -9.32 -33.17 17.45
N LEU A 194 -9.75 -32.22 18.29
CA LEU A 194 -10.52 -32.49 19.50
C LEU A 194 -11.91 -33.08 19.20
N LEU A 195 -12.61 -32.56 18.19
CA LEU A 195 -13.97 -33.00 17.87
C LEU A 195 -14.03 -34.20 16.93
N GLY A 196 -13.04 -34.37 16.05
CA GLY A 196 -13.07 -35.38 14.97
C GLY A 196 -12.11 -36.55 15.16
N VAL A 197 -10.84 -36.28 15.48
CA VAL A 197 -9.79 -37.32 15.46
C VAL A 197 -9.74 -38.11 16.76
N VAL A 198 -9.80 -37.43 17.90
CA VAL A 198 -9.75 -38.07 19.23
C VAL A 198 -10.84 -39.15 19.41
N PRO A 199 -12.12 -38.89 19.08
CA PRO A 199 -13.18 -39.90 19.27
C PRO A 199 -13.02 -41.12 18.37
N VAL A 200 -12.57 -40.91 17.13
CA VAL A 200 -12.36 -41.99 16.15
C VAL A 200 -11.21 -42.89 16.57
N VAL A 201 -10.10 -42.32 17.03
CA VAL A 201 -8.96 -43.10 17.53
C VAL A 201 -9.31 -43.88 18.78
N LEU A 202 -10.10 -43.30 19.70
CA LEU A 202 -10.59 -44.01 20.88
C LEU A 202 -11.46 -45.21 20.50
N THR A 203 -12.36 -45.04 19.53
CA THR A 203 -13.23 -46.12 19.04
C THR A 203 -12.42 -47.25 18.42
N LEU A 204 -11.42 -46.94 17.59
CA LEU A 204 -10.55 -47.94 16.95
C LEU A 204 -9.71 -48.73 17.96
N ILE A 205 -9.22 -48.06 19.01
CA ILE A 205 -8.45 -48.72 20.08
C ILE A 205 -9.36 -49.63 20.91
N ASP A 206 -10.58 -49.18 21.20
CA ASP A 206 -11.55 -49.98 21.96
C ASP A 206 -11.92 -51.24 21.16
N ASP A 207 -12.27 -51.11 19.89
CA ASP A 207 -12.61 -52.24 19.00
C ASP A 207 -11.47 -53.25 18.88
N MET A 208 -10.22 -52.79 18.70
CA MET A 208 -9.06 -53.68 18.68
C MET A 208 -8.80 -54.36 20.03
N SER A 209 -9.02 -53.65 21.14
CA SER A 209 -8.80 -54.20 22.48
C SER A 209 -9.84 -55.25 22.87
N VAL A 210 -11.07 -55.10 22.38
CA VAL A 210 -12.17 -56.05 22.58
C VAL A 210 -11.96 -57.29 21.70
N LEU A 211 -11.32 -57.16 20.54
CA LEU A 211 -11.07 -58.29 19.62
C LEU A 211 -9.86 -59.16 20.00
N PHE A 212 -8.88 -58.59 20.72
CA PHE A 212 -7.66 -59.27 21.17
C PHE A 212 -7.68 -59.69 22.66
N GLY A 213 -8.82 -59.52 23.35
CA GLY A 213 -9.04 -59.84 24.75
C GLY A 213 -9.82 -61.13 24.99
#